data_AF-A0A256FZC4-F1
#
_entry.id   AF-A0A256FZC4-F1
#
_cell.length_a   1.000
_cell.length_b   1.000
_cell.length_c   1.000
_cell.angle_alpha   90.00
_cell.angle_beta   90.00
_cell.angle_gamma   90.00
#
_symmetry.space_group_name_H-M   'P 1'
#
loop_
_entity.id
_entity.type
_entity.pdbx_description
1 polymer ?
#
loop_
_entity_poly.entity_id
_entity_poly.type
_entity_poly.pdbx_seq_one_letter_code
_entity_poly.pdbx_strand_id
1 'polypeptide(L)'
;MQQRIEKIFQQWSVSWRDALIASIGGAVAWMICQWMLGQPRPIFAMVTAVICLAPNLPNHGKQAIGVVTGVTTGVLVGEFSLLLPDTIPVLHMSVVTCIAMVIATTFGLAPAIAIQSGVSAILVLAMGPQVAGMTRLIDVLVGAGTGLVFSQILLTPDPVRLIDRAVRGLVDNILKGLKQSAIALDKQDLAHVQTAINQFTQAQRAVTALGDGIALARSNARWSLRGRLVAREVSEMAGRYDRRGIRLYATALLFGEAIGNALRKKEAPPPEWVSRSLQSAIHNCNLDEGETPERLTPVPQDIDFSWRDAAFRLQSVNETLLHFLHSDQPDSVPVRAPKTKPDMPAS
;
A
#
# COMPACT_ATOMS: atom_id res chain seq x y z
N MET A 1 5.79 8.53 -30.10
CA MET A 1 6.51 7.23 -30.14
C MET A 1 7.53 7.12 -28.99
N GLN A 2 8.37 8.15 -28.77
CA GLN A 2 9.36 8.20 -27.66
C GLN A 2 8.76 7.99 -26.25
N GLN A 3 7.64 8.63 -25.91
CA GLN A 3 6.97 8.43 -24.61
C GLN A 3 6.45 6.99 -24.38
N ARG A 4 6.13 6.24 -25.44
CA ARG A 4 5.78 4.81 -25.33
C ARG A 4 7.02 3.97 -25.08
N ILE A 5 8.14 4.31 -25.73
CA ILE A 5 9.42 3.60 -25.57
C ILE A 5 9.97 3.81 -24.15
N GLU A 6 9.91 5.03 -23.61
CA GLU A 6 10.30 5.31 -22.21
C GLU A 6 9.43 4.57 -21.20
N LYS A 7 8.11 4.51 -21.42
CA LYS A 7 7.20 3.71 -20.57
C LYS A 7 7.53 2.22 -20.61
N ILE A 8 7.85 1.67 -21.78
CA ILE A 8 8.26 0.26 -21.92
C ILE A 8 9.59 0.03 -21.19
N PHE A 9 10.55 0.94 -21.32
CA PHE A 9 11.85 0.83 -20.66
C PHE A 9 11.75 0.90 -19.13
N GLN A 10 10.89 1.78 -18.60
CA GLN A 10 10.59 1.84 -17.17
C GLN A 10 9.84 0.60 -16.66
N GLN A 11 8.88 0.07 -17.43
CA GLN A 11 8.19 -1.17 -17.07
C GLN A 11 9.14 -2.39 -17.08
N TRP A 12 10.05 -2.44 -18.05
CA TRP A 12 11.08 -3.47 -18.12
C TRP A 12 12.06 -3.40 -16.96
N SER A 13 12.55 -2.21 -16.61
CA SER A 13 13.53 -2.02 -15.52
C SER A 13 12.98 -2.36 -14.14
N VAL A 14 11.66 -2.34 -13.96
CA VAL A 14 10.99 -2.77 -12.72
C VAL A 14 10.65 -4.26 -12.75
N SER A 15 10.24 -4.80 -13.91
CA SER A 15 9.72 -6.18 -14.01
C SER A 15 10.80 -7.27 -14.20
N TRP A 16 12.00 -6.93 -14.69
CA TRP A 16 13.05 -7.93 -14.93
C TRP A 16 13.52 -8.62 -13.65
N ARG A 17 13.59 -7.89 -12.53
CA ARG A 17 14.00 -8.44 -11.24
C ARG A 17 12.99 -9.47 -10.75
N ASP A 18 11.70 -9.16 -10.84
CA ASP A 18 10.62 -10.06 -10.42
C ASP A 18 10.59 -11.31 -11.31
N ALA A 19 10.79 -11.15 -12.62
CA ALA A 19 10.93 -12.28 -13.54
C ALA A 19 12.15 -13.16 -13.23
N LEU A 20 13.29 -12.57 -12.87
CA LEU A 20 14.48 -13.30 -12.47
C LEU A 20 14.24 -14.07 -11.15
N ILE A 21 13.59 -13.45 -10.17
CA ILE A 21 13.19 -14.11 -8.92
C ILE A 21 12.23 -15.27 -9.19
N ALA A 22 11.24 -15.08 -10.06
CA ALA A 22 10.31 -16.14 -10.46
C ALA A 22 11.02 -17.32 -11.13
N SER A 23 11.97 -17.04 -12.02
CA SER A 23 12.78 -18.06 -12.70
C SER A 23 13.64 -18.86 -11.70
N ILE A 24 14.34 -18.18 -10.79
CA ILE A 24 15.15 -18.83 -9.75
C ILE A 24 14.26 -19.64 -8.81
N GLY A 25 13.13 -19.08 -8.36
CA GLY A 25 12.17 -19.79 -7.51
C GLY A 25 11.62 -21.05 -8.18
N GLY A 26 11.35 -20.98 -9.49
CA GLY A 26 10.97 -22.15 -10.30
C GLY A 26 12.07 -23.21 -10.39
N ALA A 27 13.32 -22.81 -10.60
CA ALA A 27 14.46 -23.73 -10.61
C ALA A 27 14.66 -24.41 -9.25
N VAL A 28 14.48 -23.67 -8.14
CA VAL A 28 14.55 -24.23 -6.79
C VAL A 28 13.41 -25.22 -6.53
N ALA A 29 12.18 -24.90 -6.93
CA ALA A 29 11.04 -25.81 -6.79
C ALA A 29 11.27 -27.13 -7.56
N TRP A 30 11.83 -27.03 -8.78
CA TRP A 30 12.23 -28.19 -9.55
C TRP A 30 13.26 -29.05 -8.81
N MET A 31 14.34 -28.43 -8.30
CA MET A 31 15.39 -29.15 -7.59
C MET A 31 14.88 -29.83 -6.32
N ILE A 32 13.97 -29.18 -5.57
CA ILE A 32 13.32 -29.76 -4.39
C ILE A 32 12.58 -31.04 -4.77
N CYS A 33 11.72 -30.99 -5.79
CA CYS A 33 10.99 -32.17 -6.26
C CYS A 33 11.94 -33.28 -6.78
N GLN A 34 12.97 -32.92 -7.52
CA GLN A 34 13.91 -33.89 -8.09
C GLN A 34 14.71 -34.61 -7.00
N TRP A 35 15.24 -33.88 -6.01
CA TRP A 35 16.11 -34.44 -4.98
C TRP A 35 15.36 -35.06 -3.81
N MET A 36 14.25 -34.46 -3.37
CA MET A 36 13.50 -34.93 -2.20
C MET A 36 12.43 -35.96 -2.56
N LEU A 37 11.82 -35.86 -3.75
CA LEU A 37 10.71 -36.73 -4.17
C LEU A 37 11.12 -37.72 -5.26
N GLY A 38 12.35 -37.66 -5.75
CA GLY A 38 12.87 -38.57 -6.79
C GLY A 38 12.17 -38.43 -8.14
N GLN A 39 11.47 -37.32 -8.38
CA GLN A 39 10.71 -37.12 -9.60
C GLN A 39 11.64 -36.78 -10.78
N PRO A 40 11.54 -37.49 -11.93
CA PRO A 40 12.48 -37.30 -13.02
C PRO A 40 12.33 -35.96 -13.75
N ARG A 41 11.09 -35.43 -13.86
CA ARG A 41 10.78 -34.17 -14.57
C ARG A 41 9.61 -33.40 -13.89
N PRO A 42 9.84 -32.72 -12.76
CA PRO A 42 8.80 -31.99 -12.02
C PRO A 42 8.46 -30.61 -12.65
N ILE A 43 7.93 -30.65 -13.88
CA ILE A 43 7.61 -29.44 -14.65
C ILE A 43 6.56 -28.58 -13.93
N PHE A 44 5.58 -29.22 -13.28
CA PHE A 44 4.50 -28.51 -12.60
C PHE A 44 4.99 -27.70 -11.40
N ALA A 45 6.01 -28.17 -10.67
CA ALA A 45 6.58 -27.44 -9.55
C ALA A 45 7.21 -26.12 -10.00
N MET A 46 7.96 -26.16 -11.11
CA MET A 46 8.55 -24.97 -11.72
C MET A 46 7.48 -23.99 -12.22
N VAL A 47 6.50 -24.49 -12.99
CA VAL A 47 5.42 -23.67 -13.55
C VAL A 47 4.61 -23.00 -12.43
N THR A 48 4.25 -23.76 -11.39
CA THR A 48 3.48 -23.22 -10.26
C THR A 48 4.26 -22.15 -9.51
N ALA A 49 5.56 -22.35 -9.24
CA ALA A 49 6.39 -21.34 -8.60
C ALA A 49 6.45 -20.04 -9.43
N VAL A 50 6.61 -20.14 -10.74
CA VAL A 50 6.61 -18.98 -11.66
C VAL A 50 5.26 -18.26 -11.64
N ILE A 51 4.14 -18.99 -11.68
CA ILE A 51 2.80 -18.40 -11.60
C ILE A 51 2.58 -17.69 -10.26
N CYS A 52 3.07 -18.27 -9.16
CA CYS A 52 2.95 -17.68 -7.83
C CYS A 52 3.83 -16.42 -7.67
N LEU A 53 4.97 -16.35 -8.37
CA LEU A 53 5.93 -15.25 -8.34
C LEU A 53 5.79 -14.26 -9.50
N ALA A 54 4.72 -14.35 -10.30
CA ALA A 54 4.56 -13.52 -11.48
C ALA A 54 4.63 -12.01 -11.15
N PRO A 55 5.26 -11.17 -12.02
CA PRO A 55 5.34 -9.74 -11.79
C PRO A 55 3.97 -9.08 -11.71
N ASN A 56 3.88 -7.95 -10.99
CA ASN A 56 2.65 -7.14 -10.85
C ASN A 56 1.47 -7.85 -10.16
N LEU A 57 1.72 -8.92 -9.41
CA LEU A 57 0.70 -9.54 -8.58
C LEU A 57 0.39 -8.65 -7.36
N PRO A 58 -0.89 -8.36 -7.07
CA PRO A 58 -1.25 -7.57 -5.89
C PRO A 58 -0.97 -8.32 -4.58
N ASN A 59 -1.04 -9.65 -4.61
CA ASN A 59 -0.73 -10.51 -3.46
C ASN A 59 -0.36 -11.93 -3.92
N HIS A 60 0.93 -12.26 -3.84
CA HIS A 60 1.45 -13.59 -4.18
C HIS A 60 0.88 -14.72 -3.30
N GLY A 61 0.48 -14.42 -2.06
CA GLY A 61 -0.15 -15.39 -1.16
C GLY A 61 -1.54 -15.81 -1.61
N LYS A 62 -2.39 -14.84 -1.93
CA LYS A 62 -3.72 -15.10 -2.52
C LYS A 62 -3.59 -15.81 -3.86
N GLN A 63 -2.59 -15.46 -4.66
CA GLN A 63 -2.28 -16.13 -5.92
C GLN A 63 -1.94 -17.61 -5.67
N ALA A 64 -1.02 -17.92 -4.74
CA ALA A 64 -0.63 -19.29 -4.44
C ALA A 64 -1.81 -20.14 -3.95
N ILE A 65 -2.63 -19.61 -3.04
CA ILE A 65 -3.86 -20.27 -2.59
C ILE A 65 -4.79 -20.51 -3.79
N GLY A 66 -4.99 -19.49 -4.62
CA GLY A 66 -5.85 -19.60 -5.78
C GLY A 66 -5.39 -20.64 -6.80
N VAL A 67 -4.08 -20.74 -7.04
CA VAL A 67 -3.47 -21.76 -7.90
C VAL A 67 -3.67 -23.16 -7.32
N VAL A 68 -3.38 -23.36 -6.03
CA VAL A 68 -3.56 -24.68 -5.38
C VAL A 68 -5.02 -25.10 -5.41
N THR A 69 -5.95 -24.21 -5.05
CA THR A 69 -7.39 -24.49 -5.10
C THR A 69 -7.84 -24.83 -6.52
N GLY A 70 -7.46 -24.01 -7.50
CA GLY A 70 -7.80 -24.24 -8.90
C GLY A 70 -7.29 -25.57 -9.42
N VAL A 71 -6.00 -25.88 -9.20
CA VAL A 71 -5.41 -27.16 -9.61
C VAL A 71 -6.14 -28.33 -8.95
N THR A 72 -6.39 -28.26 -7.64
CA THR A 72 -7.10 -29.31 -6.90
C THR A 72 -8.48 -29.55 -7.49
N THR A 73 -9.25 -28.49 -7.75
CA THR A 73 -10.58 -28.59 -8.37
C THR A 73 -10.50 -29.24 -9.75
N GLY A 74 -9.58 -28.78 -10.61
CA GLY A 74 -9.47 -29.31 -11.97
C GLY A 74 -9.00 -30.76 -12.04
N VAL A 75 -8.10 -31.17 -11.13
CA VAL A 75 -7.68 -32.58 -11.02
C VAL A 75 -8.85 -33.45 -10.60
N LEU A 76 -9.59 -33.07 -9.56
CA LEU A 76 -10.75 -33.84 -9.10
C LEU A 76 -11.81 -33.96 -10.21
N VAL A 77 -12.20 -32.85 -10.82
CA VAL A 77 -13.21 -32.84 -11.90
C VAL A 77 -12.74 -33.66 -13.11
N GLY A 78 -11.46 -33.54 -13.48
CA GLY A 78 -10.87 -34.34 -14.55
C GLY A 78 -10.90 -35.84 -14.26
N GLU A 79 -10.48 -36.25 -13.05
CA GLU A 79 -10.48 -37.66 -12.63
C GLU A 79 -11.89 -38.25 -12.56
N PHE A 80 -12.86 -37.51 -12.01
CA PHE A 80 -14.26 -37.94 -11.98
C PHE A 80 -14.83 -38.14 -13.37
N SER A 81 -14.43 -37.30 -14.33
CA SER A 81 -14.93 -37.41 -15.70
C SER A 81 -14.43 -38.65 -16.42
N LEU A 82 -13.31 -39.24 -16.01
CA LEU A 82 -12.81 -40.49 -16.59
C LEU A 82 -13.71 -41.71 -16.27
N LEU A 83 -14.66 -41.56 -15.34
CA LEU A 83 -15.68 -42.59 -15.07
C LEU A 83 -16.81 -42.57 -16.09
N LEU A 84 -16.92 -41.50 -16.89
CA LEU A 84 -17.94 -41.35 -17.92
C LEU A 84 -17.43 -41.92 -19.25
N PRO A 85 -18.34 -42.41 -20.12
CA PRO A 85 -17.96 -42.84 -21.46
C PRO A 85 -17.64 -41.65 -22.38
N ASP A 86 -16.49 -41.70 -23.04
CA ASP A 86 -16.02 -40.64 -23.94
C ASP A 86 -16.45 -40.91 -25.40
N THR A 87 -17.47 -40.22 -25.90
CA THR A 87 -17.91 -40.38 -27.31
C THR A 87 -17.11 -39.50 -28.29
N ILE A 88 -16.87 -38.23 -27.94
CA ILE A 88 -16.10 -37.26 -28.74
C ILE A 88 -15.07 -36.59 -27.83
N PRO A 89 -13.76 -36.95 -27.92
CA PRO A 89 -12.75 -36.52 -26.96
C PRO A 89 -12.61 -35.00 -26.79
N VAL A 90 -12.67 -34.25 -27.89
CA VAL A 90 -12.55 -32.78 -27.85
C VAL A 90 -13.76 -32.12 -27.20
N LEU A 91 -14.96 -32.62 -27.50
CA LEU A 91 -16.19 -32.11 -26.88
C LEU A 91 -16.22 -32.46 -25.39
N HIS A 92 -15.82 -33.69 -25.03
CA HIS A 92 -15.68 -34.11 -23.65
C HIS A 92 -14.71 -33.20 -22.89
N MET A 93 -13.49 -33.02 -23.37
CA MET A 93 -12.51 -32.12 -22.74
C MET A 93 -13.03 -30.69 -22.59
N SER A 94 -13.68 -30.14 -23.62
CA SER A 94 -14.25 -28.79 -23.57
C SER A 94 -15.33 -28.65 -22.50
N VAL A 95 -16.26 -29.60 -22.43
CA VAL A 95 -17.34 -29.63 -21.43
C VAL A 95 -16.77 -29.77 -20.02
N VAL A 96 -15.84 -30.68 -19.80
CA VAL A 96 -15.23 -30.90 -18.48
C VAL A 96 -14.43 -29.69 -18.03
N THR A 97 -13.70 -29.05 -18.95
CA THR A 97 -12.98 -27.80 -18.68
C THR A 97 -13.95 -26.70 -18.27
N CYS A 98 -15.06 -26.55 -18.99
CA CYS A 98 -16.11 -25.58 -18.65
C CYS A 98 -16.66 -25.84 -17.23
N ILE A 99 -17.04 -27.08 -16.92
CA ILE A 99 -17.54 -27.48 -15.60
C ILE A 99 -16.51 -27.18 -14.51
N ALA A 100 -15.24 -27.56 -14.72
CA ALA A 100 -14.15 -27.32 -13.76
C ALA A 100 -13.95 -25.82 -13.49
N MET A 101 -14.01 -24.99 -14.53
CA MET A 101 -13.92 -23.53 -14.41
C MET A 101 -15.12 -22.94 -13.66
N VAL A 102 -16.34 -23.38 -13.98
CA VAL A 102 -17.57 -22.92 -13.31
C VAL A 102 -17.52 -23.27 -11.83
N ILE A 103 -17.18 -24.50 -11.47
CA ILE A 103 -17.01 -24.92 -10.08
C ILE A 103 -15.93 -24.06 -9.39
N ALA A 104 -14.80 -23.81 -10.06
CA ALA A 104 -13.71 -23.01 -9.50
C ALA A 104 -14.12 -21.57 -9.15
N THR A 105 -15.05 -20.96 -9.89
CA THR A 105 -15.52 -19.60 -9.60
C THR A 105 -16.26 -19.48 -8.26
N THR A 106 -16.81 -20.59 -7.74
CA THR A 106 -17.48 -20.61 -6.43
C THR A 106 -16.53 -20.34 -5.26
N PHE A 107 -15.23 -20.60 -5.42
CA PHE A 107 -14.20 -20.35 -4.40
C PHE A 107 -13.60 -18.94 -4.43
N GLY A 108 -13.95 -18.13 -5.43
CA GLY A 108 -13.54 -16.74 -5.52
C GLY A 108 -13.42 -16.19 -6.94
N LEU A 109 -13.33 -14.86 -7.02
CA LEU A 109 -13.28 -14.10 -8.29
C LEU A 109 -11.86 -13.99 -8.88
N ALA A 110 -10.85 -14.59 -8.25
CA ALA A 110 -9.48 -14.49 -8.75
C ALA A 110 -9.33 -15.29 -10.06
N PRO A 111 -8.96 -14.66 -11.19
CA PRO A 111 -8.90 -15.33 -12.50
C PRO A 111 -7.99 -16.57 -12.51
N ALA A 112 -6.94 -16.56 -11.67
CA ALA A 112 -6.02 -17.68 -11.52
C ALA A 112 -6.71 -19.00 -11.12
N ILE A 113 -7.75 -18.95 -10.29
CA ILE A 113 -8.44 -20.17 -9.80
C ILE A 113 -9.14 -20.87 -10.97
N ALA A 114 -9.93 -20.14 -11.74
CA ALA A 114 -10.65 -20.68 -12.89
C ALA A 114 -9.68 -21.18 -13.97
N ILE A 115 -8.67 -20.39 -14.33
CA ILE A 115 -7.68 -20.78 -15.34
C ILE A 115 -6.95 -22.06 -14.93
N GLN A 116 -6.48 -22.15 -13.69
CA GLN A 116 -5.76 -23.34 -13.22
C GLN A 116 -6.66 -24.57 -13.13
N SER A 117 -7.94 -24.39 -12.77
CA SER A 117 -8.91 -25.49 -12.80
C SER A 117 -9.11 -26.03 -14.21
N GLY A 118 -9.37 -25.17 -15.19
CA GLY A 118 -9.54 -25.58 -16.58
C GLY A 118 -8.30 -26.25 -17.16
N VAL A 119 -7.12 -25.62 -17.03
CA VAL A 119 -5.84 -26.19 -17.46
C VAL A 119 -5.58 -27.53 -16.78
N SER A 120 -6.00 -27.68 -15.51
CA SER A 120 -5.79 -28.92 -14.79
C SER A 120 -6.66 -30.07 -15.26
N ALA A 121 -7.94 -29.81 -15.51
CA ALA A 121 -8.84 -30.78 -16.11
C ALA A 121 -8.32 -31.25 -17.49
N ILE A 122 -7.95 -30.31 -18.38
CA ILE A 122 -7.41 -30.62 -19.71
C ILE A 122 -6.22 -31.59 -19.62
N LEU A 123 -5.26 -31.30 -18.74
CA LEU A 123 -4.05 -32.11 -18.59
C LEU A 123 -4.34 -33.50 -18.01
N VAL A 124 -5.31 -33.64 -17.09
CA VAL A 124 -5.73 -34.96 -16.58
C VAL A 124 -6.35 -35.80 -17.69
N LEU A 125 -7.23 -35.22 -18.50
CA LEU A 125 -7.83 -35.89 -19.65
C LEU A 125 -6.80 -36.22 -20.75
N ALA A 126 -5.82 -35.35 -20.99
CA ALA A 126 -4.84 -35.52 -22.06
C ALA A 126 -3.72 -36.50 -21.73
N MET A 127 -3.27 -36.56 -20.47
CA MET A 127 -2.08 -37.32 -20.05
C MET A 127 -2.41 -38.50 -19.12
N GLY A 128 -3.65 -38.62 -18.67
CA GLY A 128 -4.10 -39.67 -17.75
C GLY A 128 -3.80 -39.36 -16.28
N PRO A 129 -4.56 -39.97 -15.34
CA PRO A 129 -4.50 -39.66 -13.92
C PRO A 129 -3.19 -40.12 -13.25
N GLN A 130 -2.51 -41.12 -13.80
CA GLN A 130 -1.23 -41.60 -13.25
C GLN A 130 -0.10 -40.57 -13.39
N VAL A 131 -0.17 -39.71 -14.41
CA VAL A 131 0.83 -38.65 -14.68
C VAL A 131 0.35 -37.29 -14.19
N ALA A 132 -0.95 -37.01 -14.28
CA ALA A 132 -1.53 -35.69 -14.02
C ALA A 132 -2.38 -35.59 -12.74
N GLY A 133 -2.55 -36.67 -11.98
CA GLY A 133 -3.29 -36.72 -10.72
C GLY A 133 -2.44 -36.35 -9.50
N MET A 134 -2.30 -37.27 -8.55
CA MET A 134 -1.66 -37.00 -7.24
C MET A 134 -0.23 -36.45 -7.33
N THR A 135 0.59 -36.97 -8.25
CA THR A 135 1.98 -36.50 -8.48
C THR A 135 2.01 -35.01 -8.80
N ARG A 136 1.08 -34.56 -9.64
CA ARG A 136 0.96 -33.15 -10.00
C ARG A 136 0.50 -32.28 -8.84
N LEU A 137 -0.39 -32.80 -8.00
CA LEU A 137 -0.84 -32.06 -6.83
C LEU A 137 0.33 -31.80 -5.87
N ILE A 138 1.20 -32.81 -5.68
CA ILE A 138 2.42 -32.67 -4.88
C ILE A 138 3.36 -31.63 -5.50
N ASP A 139 3.61 -31.69 -6.80
CA ASP A 139 4.43 -30.70 -7.52
C ASP A 139 3.91 -29.27 -7.33
N VAL A 140 2.60 -29.10 -7.45
CA VAL A 140 1.94 -27.80 -7.29
C VAL A 140 2.06 -27.30 -5.85
N LEU A 141 1.94 -28.17 -4.85
CA LEU A 141 2.15 -27.80 -3.45
C LEU A 141 3.61 -27.37 -3.19
N VAL A 142 4.59 -28.08 -3.74
CA VAL A 142 6.02 -27.72 -3.62
C VAL A 142 6.31 -26.41 -4.34
N GLY A 143 5.80 -26.23 -5.56
CA GLY A 143 5.95 -25.01 -6.34
C GLY A 143 5.31 -23.80 -5.66
N ALA A 144 4.09 -23.96 -5.13
CA ALA A 144 3.38 -22.91 -4.41
C ALA A 144 4.10 -22.57 -3.10
N GLY A 145 4.56 -23.57 -2.34
CA GLY A 145 5.35 -23.39 -1.13
C GLY A 145 6.66 -22.65 -1.39
N THR A 146 7.40 -23.06 -2.41
CA THR A 146 8.66 -22.39 -2.82
C THR A 146 8.39 -20.95 -3.26
N GLY A 147 7.37 -20.74 -4.10
CA GLY A 147 6.95 -19.41 -4.54
C GLY A 147 6.56 -18.50 -3.37
N LEU A 148 5.84 -19.03 -2.38
CA LEU A 148 5.52 -18.32 -1.14
C LEU A 148 6.80 -17.93 -0.39
N VAL A 149 7.71 -18.87 -0.14
CA VAL A 149 8.98 -18.57 0.57
C VAL A 149 9.77 -17.46 -0.13
N PHE A 150 9.93 -17.54 -1.45
CA PHE A 150 10.62 -16.52 -2.23
C PHE A 150 9.90 -15.18 -2.20
N SER A 151 8.57 -15.17 -2.32
CA SER A 151 7.78 -13.93 -2.23
C SER A 151 7.94 -13.25 -0.87
N GLN A 152 7.96 -14.06 0.19
CA GLN A 152 8.08 -13.60 1.56
C GLN A 152 9.45 -13.01 1.89
N ILE A 153 10.52 -13.57 1.32
CA ILE A 153 11.90 -13.16 1.60
C ILE A 153 12.37 -12.06 0.63
N LEU A 154 12.11 -12.21 -0.68
CA LEU A 154 12.69 -11.34 -1.72
C LEU A 154 11.73 -10.26 -2.24
N LEU A 155 10.42 -10.52 -2.29
CA LEU A 155 9.46 -9.62 -2.95
C LEU A 155 8.62 -8.78 -2.00
N THR A 156 8.51 -9.15 -0.72
CA THR A 156 7.67 -8.43 0.24
C THR A 156 8.21 -7.01 0.46
N PRO A 157 7.45 -5.96 0.04
CA PRO A 157 7.84 -4.58 0.29
C PRO A 157 7.79 -4.29 1.80
N ASP A 158 8.74 -3.52 2.28
CA ASP A 158 8.76 -3.03 3.66
C ASP A 158 7.47 -2.20 3.93
N PRO A 159 6.58 -2.67 4.83
CA PRO A 159 5.31 -2.01 5.09
C PRO A 159 5.48 -0.62 5.73
N VAL A 160 6.58 -0.38 6.46
CA VAL A 160 6.89 0.93 7.06
C VAL A 160 7.20 1.93 5.95
N ARG A 161 8.10 1.55 5.03
CA ARG A 161 8.45 2.38 3.87
C ARG A 161 7.28 2.71 2.95
N LEU A 162 6.22 1.88 2.95
CA LEU A 162 5.00 2.14 2.20
C LEU A 162 4.21 3.28 2.84
N ILE A 163 4.04 3.24 4.16
CA ILE A 163 3.38 4.31 4.93
C ILE A 163 4.19 5.61 4.82
N ASP A 164 5.51 5.57 5.02
CA ASP A 164 6.36 6.76 4.95
C ASP A 164 6.32 7.47 3.60
N ARG A 165 6.25 6.69 2.51
CA ARG A 165 6.13 7.26 1.17
C ARG A 165 4.80 7.99 0.99
N ALA A 166 3.71 7.41 1.51
CA ALA A 166 2.40 8.04 1.42
C ALA A 166 2.28 9.27 2.33
N VAL A 167 2.86 9.22 3.54
CA VAL A 167 2.97 10.35 4.48
C VAL A 167 3.73 11.51 3.84
N ARG A 168 4.93 11.25 3.28
CA ARG A 168 5.72 12.25 2.55
C ARG A 168 4.94 12.85 1.38
N GLY A 169 4.25 12.00 0.60
CA GLY A 169 3.41 12.45 -0.50
C GLY A 169 2.30 13.42 -0.06
N LEU A 170 1.66 13.18 1.10
CA LEU A 170 0.66 14.11 1.65
C LEU A 170 1.30 15.43 2.09
N VAL A 171 2.39 15.36 2.86
CA VAL A 171 3.10 16.53 3.39
C VAL A 171 3.62 17.42 2.26
N ASP A 172 4.20 16.84 1.21
CA ASP A 172 4.67 17.57 0.03
C ASP A 172 3.57 18.35 -0.66
N ASN A 173 2.35 17.79 -0.74
CA ASN A 173 1.22 18.49 -1.34
C ASN A 173 0.73 19.65 -0.47
N ILE A 174 0.69 19.46 0.85
CA ILE A 174 0.34 20.51 1.81
C ILE A 174 1.37 21.63 1.78
N LEU A 175 2.67 21.28 1.80
CA LEU A 175 3.78 22.23 1.69
C LEU A 175 3.69 23.08 0.43
N LYS A 176 3.40 22.46 -0.73
CA LYS A 176 3.20 23.21 -1.99
C LYS A 176 2.04 24.20 -1.87
N GLY A 177 0.93 23.79 -1.26
CA GLY A 177 -0.22 24.66 -1.01
C GLY A 177 0.15 25.85 -0.10
N LEU A 178 0.82 25.58 1.03
CA LEU A 178 1.28 26.62 1.95
C LEU A 178 2.25 27.61 1.29
N LYS A 179 3.19 27.13 0.47
CA LYS A 179 4.10 27.99 -0.31
C LYS A 179 3.34 28.90 -1.29
N GLN A 180 2.31 28.38 -1.97
CA GLN A 180 1.47 29.20 -2.85
C GLN A 180 0.65 30.23 -2.05
N SER A 181 0.13 29.86 -0.87
CA SER A 181 -0.51 30.80 0.05
C SER A 181 0.44 31.92 0.49
N ALA A 182 1.71 31.62 0.73
CA ALA A 182 2.70 32.63 1.13
C ALA A 182 2.97 33.63 0.00
N ILE A 183 3.11 33.15 -1.24
CA ILE A 183 3.25 34.01 -2.42
C ILE A 183 2.00 34.87 -2.64
N ALA A 184 0.81 34.29 -2.45
CA ALA A 184 -0.45 35.00 -2.58
C ALA A 184 -0.59 36.12 -1.53
N LEU A 185 -0.10 35.88 -0.31
CA LEU A 185 -0.13 36.84 0.79
C LEU A 185 0.81 38.03 0.52
N ASP A 186 2.03 37.74 0.05
CA ASP A 186 3.05 38.74 -0.27
C ASP A 186 2.63 39.63 -1.47
N LYS A 187 2.13 39.02 -2.54
CA LYS A 187 1.72 39.73 -3.76
C LYS A 187 0.28 40.25 -3.72
N GLN A 188 -0.50 39.88 -2.70
CA GLN A 188 -1.94 40.12 -2.62
C GLN A 188 -2.70 39.68 -3.89
N ASP A 189 -2.28 38.55 -4.47
CA ASP A 189 -2.75 38.08 -5.77
C ASP A 189 -3.74 36.91 -5.65
N LEU A 190 -4.98 37.14 -6.12
CA LEU A 190 -6.04 36.14 -6.12
C LEU A 190 -5.77 34.95 -7.07
N ALA A 191 -4.93 35.11 -8.10
CA ALA A 191 -4.55 34.01 -8.95
C ALA A 191 -3.73 32.97 -8.17
N HIS A 192 -2.76 33.42 -7.36
CA HIS A 192 -1.95 32.55 -6.52
C HIS A 192 -2.76 31.91 -5.38
N VAL A 193 -3.79 32.61 -4.85
CA VAL A 193 -4.77 32.00 -3.93
C VAL A 193 -5.46 30.82 -4.59
N GLN A 194 -5.96 30.99 -5.82
CA GLN A 194 -6.67 29.93 -6.51
C GLN A 194 -5.74 28.74 -6.80
N THR A 195 -4.46 29.00 -7.12
CA THR A 195 -3.44 27.96 -7.25
C THR A 195 -3.21 27.22 -5.94
N ALA A 196 -3.16 27.91 -4.79
CA ALA A 196 -3.03 27.31 -3.47
C ALA A 196 -4.23 26.39 -3.14
N ILE A 197 -5.46 26.87 -3.34
CA ILE A 197 -6.69 26.08 -3.13
C ILE A 197 -6.71 24.85 -4.03
N ASN A 198 -6.37 25.00 -5.32
CA ASN A 198 -6.29 23.88 -6.25
C ASN A 198 -5.25 22.84 -5.79
N GLN A 199 -4.12 23.28 -5.23
CA GLN A 199 -3.09 22.41 -4.70
C GLN A 199 -3.57 21.66 -3.44
N PHE A 200 -4.27 22.33 -2.53
CA PHE A 200 -4.88 21.69 -1.37
C PHE A 200 -5.95 20.67 -1.80
N THR A 201 -6.84 21.02 -2.74
CA THR A 201 -7.84 20.09 -3.29
C THR A 201 -7.19 18.85 -3.92
N GLN A 202 -6.06 19.00 -4.60
CA GLN A 202 -5.31 17.85 -5.14
C GLN A 202 -4.72 16.95 -4.05
N ALA A 203 -4.45 17.48 -2.85
CA ALA A 203 -3.97 16.70 -1.71
C ALA A 203 -4.99 15.65 -1.23
N GLN A 204 -6.27 15.75 -1.62
CA GLN A 204 -7.27 14.69 -1.40
C GLN A 204 -6.80 13.35 -1.95
N ARG A 205 -6.17 13.34 -3.13
CA ARG A 205 -5.62 12.10 -3.72
C ARG A 205 -4.50 11.52 -2.87
N ALA A 206 -3.68 12.37 -2.25
CA ALA A 206 -2.62 11.94 -1.36
C ALA A 206 -3.16 11.37 -0.04
N VAL A 207 -4.27 11.91 0.49
CA VAL A 207 -4.98 11.34 1.64
C VAL A 207 -5.55 9.96 1.30
N THR A 208 -6.20 9.80 0.14
CA THR A 208 -6.69 8.49 -0.31
C THR A 208 -5.54 7.49 -0.46
N ALA A 209 -4.43 7.91 -1.09
CA ALA A 209 -3.24 7.07 -1.24
C ALA A 209 -2.60 6.68 0.10
N LEU A 210 -2.67 7.56 1.11
CA LEU A 210 -2.26 7.26 2.48
C LEU A 210 -3.15 6.18 3.11
N GLY A 211 -4.47 6.30 2.96
CA GLY A 211 -5.41 5.26 3.42
C GLY A 211 -5.16 3.90 2.76
N ASP A 212 -5.00 3.88 1.43
CA ASP A 212 -4.69 2.67 0.67
C ASP A 212 -3.33 2.08 1.05
N GLY A 213 -2.32 2.93 1.23
CA GLY A 213 -0.98 2.53 1.69
C GLY A 213 -1.01 1.91 3.09
N ILE A 214 -1.78 2.48 4.03
CA ILE A 214 -1.98 1.93 5.37
C ILE A 214 -2.72 0.58 5.31
N ALA A 215 -3.77 0.46 4.49
CA ALA A 215 -4.51 -0.78 4.31
C ALA A 215 -3.61 -1.89 3.74
N LEU A 216 -2.80 -1.56 2.74
CA LEU A 216 -1.83 -2.47 2.14
C LEU A 216 -0.73 -2.85 3.14
N ALA A 217 -0.19 -1.89 3.90
CA ALA A 217 0.80 -2.14 4.94
C ALA A 217 0.27 -3.08 6.04
N ARG A 218 -0.96 -2.88 6.53
CA ARG A 218 -1.63 -3.79 7.48
C ARG A 218 -1.81 -5.18 6.89
N SER A 219 -2.18 -5.27 5.61
CA SER A 219 -2.33 -6.56 4.93
C SER A 219 -1.00 -7.30 4.83
N ASN A 220 0.08 -6.59 4.49
CA ASN A 220 1.43 -7.15 4.41
C ASN A 220 1.94 -7.53 5.81
N ALA A 221 1.69 -6.71 6.83
CA ALA A 221 2.03 -7.02 8.22
C ALA A 221 1.40 -8.34 8.70
N ARG A 222 0.16 -8.63 8.28
CA ARG A 222 -0.55 -9.85 8.66
C ARG A 222 -0.11 -11.08 7.86
N TRP A 223 0.09 -10.91 6.55
CA TRP A 223 0.29 -12.02 5.62
C TRP A 223 1.74 -12.27 5.22
N SER A 224 2.68 -11.45 5.69
CA SER A 224 4.09 -11.65 5.37
C SER A 224 4.99 -11.92 6.58
N LEU A 225 6.01 -12.77 6.40
CA LEU A 225 7.00 -13.09 7.42
C LEU A 225 7.74 -11.83 7.88
N ARG A 226 8.26 -11.04 6.94
CA ARG A 226 8.88 -9.73 7.23
C ARG A 226 7.90 -8.75 7.87
N GLY A 227 6.67 -8.68 7.36
CA GLY A 227 5.64 -7.81 7.91
C GLY A 227 5.22 -8.19 9.33
N ARG A 228 5.20 -9.49 9.68
CA ARG A 228 4.90 -9.94 11.05
C ARG A 228 5.93 -9.48 12.06
N LEU A 229 7.21 -9.34 11.66
CA LEU A 229 8.27 -8.79 12.51
C LEU A 229 8.05 -7.31 12.82
N VAL A 230 7.43 -6.57 11.90
CA VAL A 230 7.21 -5.12 11.99
C VAL A 230 5.73 -4.77 12.27
N ALA A 231 4.90 -5.77 12.60
CA ALA A 231 3.45 -5.60 12.72
C ALA A 231 3.05 -4.61 13.83
N ARG A 232 3.83 -4.54 14.92
CA ARG A 232 3.61 -3.58 16.00
C ARG A 232 3.80 -2.15 15.51
N GLU A 233 4.93 -1.88 14.87
CA GLU A 233 5.28 -0.57 14.32
C GLU A 233 4.27 -0.13 13.24
N VAL A 234 3.88 -1.03 12.34
CA VAL A 234 2.83 -0.77 11.34
C VAL A 234 1.49 -0.43 12.00
N SER A 235 1.11 -1.11 13.08
CA SER A 235 -0.13 -0.82 13.82
C SER A 235 -0.08 0.56 14.47
N GLU A 236 1.04 0.90 15.10
CA GLU A 236 1.29 2.20 15.73
C GLU A 236 1.25 3.35 14.70
N MET A 237 1.98 3.21 13.58
CA MET A 237 1.96 4.18 12.49
C MET A 237 0.57 4.31 11.85
N ALA A 238 -0.10 3.19 11.58
CA ALA A 238 -1.45 3.21 11.02
C ALA A 238 -2.45 3.92 11.94
N GLY A 239 -2.39 3.67 13.25
CA GLY A 239 -3.22 4.39 14.22
C GLY A 239 -2.91 5.89 14.26
N ARG A 240 -1.63 6.26 14.12
CA ARG A 240 -1.16 7.65 14.08
C ARG A 240 -1.68 8.40 12.85
N TYR A 241 -1.51 7.84 11.66
CA TYR A 241 -1.69 8.58 10.41
C TYR A 241 -3.12 8.52 9.83
N ASP A 242 -3.89 7.46 10.06
CA ASP A 242 -5.19 7.22 9.40
C ASP A 242 -6.19 8.36 9.67
N ARG A 243 -6.38 8.73 10.95
CA ARG A 243 -7.28 9.83 11.32
C ARG A 243 -6.64 11.21 11.14
N ARG A 244 -5.33 11.32 11.36
CA ARG A 244 -4.63 12.61 11.37
C ARG A 244 -4.38 13.15 9.97
N GLY A 245 -4.19 12.29 8.97
CA GLY A 245 -4.01 12.70 7.58
C GLY A 245 -5.25 13.39 7.01
N ILE A 246 -6.44 12.86 7.30
CA ILE A 246 -7.72 13.48 6.92
C ILE A 246 -7.88 14.84 7.59
N ARG A 247 -7.56 14.94 8.89
CA ARG A 247 -7.64 16.20 9.63
C ARG A 247 -6.68 17.25 9.07
N LEU A 248 -5.43 16.86 8.79
CA LEU A 248 -4.40 17.75 8.24
C LEU A 248 -4.86 18.35 6.90
N TYR A 249 -5.33 17.50 6.00
CA TYR A 249 -5.89 17.93 4.72
C TYR A 249 -7.07 18.90 4.90
N ALA A 250 -8.06 18.53 5.72
CA ALA A 250 -9.23 19.37 5.94
C ALA A 250 -8.86 20.75 6.51
N THR A 251 -7.96 20.81 7.49
CA THR A 251 -7.50 22.09 8.04
C THR A 251 -6.75 22.94 7.02
N ALA A 252 -5.93 22.32 6.16
CA ALA A 252 -5.15 23.02 5.15
C ALA A 252 -6.03 23.60 4.03
N LEU A 253 -7.05 22.84 3.61
CA LEU A 253 -8.03 23.32 2.63
C LEU A 253 -8.83 24.51 3.18
N LEU A 254 -9.35 24.39 4.40
CA LEU A 254 -10.09 25.46 5.07
C LEU A 254 -9.23 26.72 5.26
N PHE A 255 -7.94 26.56 5.55
CA PHE A 255 -6.99 27.66 5.59
C PHE A 255 -6.83 28.36 4.22
N GLY A 256 -6.68 27.58 3.14
CA GLY A 256 -6.60 28.12 1.78
C GLY A 256 -7.85 28.94 1.39
N GLU A 257 -9.03 28.43 1.73
CA GLU A 257 -10.30 29.14 1.51
C GLU A 257 -10.42 30.42 2.36
N ALA A 258 -10.01 30.36 3.64
CA ALA A 258 -10.04 31.50 4.54
C ALA A 258 -9.11 32.63 4.07
N ILE A 259 -7.89 32.32 3.61
CA ILE A 259 -6.99 33.31 2.99
C ILE A 259 -7.63 33.91 1.74
N GLY A 260 -8.24 33.09 0.89
CA GLY A 260 -8.89 33.57 -0.32
C GLY A 260 -10.04 34.53 -0.05
N ASN A 261 -10.84 34.24 0.98
CA ASN A 261 -11.92 35.11 1.41
C ASN A 261 -11.39 36.44 1.97
N ALA A 262 -10.34 36.43 2.80
CA ALA A 262 -9.73 37.63 3.36
C ALA A 262 -9.13 38.53 2.25
N LEU A 263 -8.35 37.95 1.33
CA LEU A 263 -7.75 38.70 0.22
C LEU A 263 -8.77 39.21 -0.79
N ARG A 264 -9.89 38.50 -1.00
CA ARG A 264 -10.96 38.94 -1.92
C ARG A 264 -11.71 40.16 -1.37
N LYS A 265 -11.94 40.23 -0.06
CA LYS A 265 -12.66 41.33 0.57
C LYS A 265 -11.86 42.64 0.58
N LYS A 266 -10.52 42.56 0.66
CA LYS A 266 -9.62 43.73 0.70
C LYS A 266 -9.95 44.75 1.80
N GLU A 267 -10.54 44.29 2.91
CA GLU A 267 -10.93 45.13 4.05
C GLU A 267 -9.70 45.64 4.82
N ALA A 268 -8.66 44.80 4.95
CA ALA A 268 -7.40 45.13 5.62
C ALA A 268 -6.20 44.42 4.94
N PRO A 269 -4.99 45.01 4.99
CA PRO A 269 -3.79 44.35 4.50
C PRO A 269 -3.45 43.10 5.33
N PRO A 270 -2.70 42.13 4.76
CA PRO A 270 -2.21 40.95 5.46
C PRO A 270 -1.47 41.29 6.76
N PRO A 271 -1.90 40.76 7.92
CA PRO A 271 -1.17 40.95 9.17
C PRO A 271 0.20 40.26 9.11
N GLU A 272 1.24 40.92 9.62
CA GLU A 272 2.59 40.34 9.66
C GLU A 272 2.62 39.00 10.40
N TRP A 273 1.78 38.84 11.43
CA TRP A 273 1.65 37.60 12.18
C TRP A 273 1.26 36.43 11.26
N VAL A 274 0.33 36.62 10.32
CA VAL A 274 -0.11 35.55 9.40
C VAL A 274 1.05 35.15 8.49
N SER A 275 1.78 36.13 7.95
CA SER A 275 2.94 35.89 7.09
C SER A 275 4.05 35.11 7.80
N ARG A 276 4.42 35.54 9.02
CA ARG A 276 5.46 34.87 9.81
C ARG A 276 5.04 33.47 10.21
N SER A 277 3.82 33.31 10.74
CA SER A 277 3.28 32.01 11.13
C SER A 277 3.19 31.03 9.97
N LEU A 278 2.91 31.53 8.76
CA LEU A 278 2.87 30.69 7.56
C LEU A 278 4.27 30.22 7.16
N GLN A 279 5.29 31.07 7.29
CA GLN A 279 6.68 30.66 7.08
C GLN A 279 7.13 29.62 8.11
N SER A 280 6.77 29.77 9.38
CA SER A 280 7.04 28.77 10.41
C SER A 280 6.35 27.43 10.10
N ALA A 281 5.10 27.45 9.63
CA ALA A 281 4.41 26.23 9.22
C ALA A 281 5.09 25.55 8.00
N ILE A 282 5.57 26.34 7.03
CA ILE A 282 6.35 25.85 5.87
C ILE A 282 7.68 25.25 6.33
N HIS A 283 8.36 25.88 7.29
CA HIS A 283 9.58 25.35 7.89
C HIS A 283 9.32 24.03 8.59
N ASN A 284 8.25 23.95 9.39
CA ASN A 284 7.86 22.73 10.11
C ASN A 284 7.55 21.55 9.19
N CYS A 285 7.10 21.77 7.96
CA CYS A 285 6.93 20.71 6.97
C CYS A 285 8.24 20.11 6.45
N ASN A 286 9.36 20.85 6.54
CA ASN A 286 10.67 20.45 6.02
C ASN A 286 11.69 20.10 7.13
N LEU A 287 11.25 20.01 8.39
CA LEU A 287 12.12 19.64 9.50
C LEU A 287 12.71 18.25 9.29
N ASP A 288 14.02 18.14 9.50
CA ASP A 288 14.71 16.86 9.54
C ASP A 288 14.41 16.09 10.85
N GLU A 289 14.57 14.77 10.82
CA GLU A 289 14.35 13.91 12.00
C GLU A 289 15.29 14.33 13.15
N GLY A 290 14.71 14.73 14.28
CA GLY A 290 15.43 15.13 15.49
C GLY A 290 15.49 16.64 15.76
N GLU A 291 15.07 17.48 14.79
CA GLU A 291 14.95 18.92 15.01
C GLU A 291 13.65 19.28 15.75
N THR A 292 13.72 20.29 16.63
CA THR A 292 12.56 20.74 17.40
C THR A 292 11.69 21.66 16.55
N PRO A 293 10.39 21.37 16.41
CA PRO A 293 9.52 22.21 15.61
C PRO A 293 9.29 23.60 16.22
N GLU A 294 9.16 24.59 15.36
CA GLU A 294 8.85 25.96 15.78
C GLU A 294 7.36 26.04 16.19
N ARG A 295 7.10 26.47 17.42
CA ARG A 295 5.73 26.73 17.87
C ARG A 295 5.31 28.12 17.44
N LEU A 296 4.14 28.21 16.80
CA LEU A 296 3.53 29.49 16.48
C LEU A 296 3.26 30.30 17.74
N THR A 297 3.48 31.61 17.66
CA THR A 297 3.06 32.54 18.70
C THR A 297 1.53 32.62 18.74
N PRO A 298 0.92 32.89 19.91
CA PRO A 298 -0.54 33.03 20.01
C PRO A 298 -1.07 34.11 19.06
N VAL A 299 -2.28 33.89 18.53
CA VAL A 299 -2.95 34.87 17.66
C VAL A 299 -3.11 36.21 18.42
N PRO A 300 -2.65 37.34 17.85
CA PRO A 300 -2.82 38.65 18.47
C PRO A 300 -4.30 39.01 18.69
N GLN A 301 -4.62 39.60 19.84
CA GLN A 301 -6.01 39.96 20.18
C GLN A 301 -6.57 41.10 19.30
N ASP A 302 -5.68 41.92 18.76
CA ASP A 302 -5.95 43.09 17.92
C ASP A 302 -5.99 42.77 16.42
N ILE A 303 -5.97 41.49 16.03
CA ILE A 303 -6.05 41.11 14.62
C ILE A 303 -7.38 41.53 14.00
N ASP A 304 -7.29 42.08 12.78
CA ASP A 304 -8.44 42.54 12.02
C ASP A 304 -9.48 41.41 11.84
N PHE A 305 -10.76 41.77 11.91
CA PHE A 305 -11.86 40.80 11.85
C PHE A 305 -11.84 39.97 10.57
N SER A 306 -11.45 40.57 9.44
CA SER A 306 -11.36 39.90 8.14
C SER A 306 -10.31 38.78 8.10
N TRP A 307 -9.30 38.85 8.96
CA TRP A 307 -8.17 37.90 9.02
C TRP A 307 -8.25 36.87 10.16
N ARG A 308 -9.20 37.02 11.11
CA ARG A 308 -9.33 36.11 12.27
C ARG A 308 -9.49 34.65 11.86
N ASP A 309 -10.39 34.36 10.93
CA ASP A 309 -10.62 32.97 10.49
C ASP A 309 -9.35 32.37 9.88
N ALA A 310 -8.69 33.09 8.97
CA ALA A 310 -7.42 32.65 8.37
C ALA A 310 -6.34 32.38 9.44
N ALA A 311 -6.24 33.23 10.47
CA ALA A 311 -5.29 33.06 11.56
C ALA A 311 -5.57 31.80 12.40
N PHE A 312 -6.83 31.58 12.81
CA PHE A 312 -7.21 30.38 13.57
C PHE A 312 -7.05 29.10 12.75
N ARG A 313 -7.35 29.14 11.44
CA ARG A 313 -7.13 27.99 10.54
C ARG A 313 -5.64 27.68 10.39
N LEU A 314 -4.78 28.69 10.27
CA LEU A 314 -3.33 28.48 10.22
C LEU A 314 -2.79 27.82 11.49
N GLN A 315 -3.25 28.27 12.66
CA GLN A 315 -2.90 27.63 13.93
C GLN A 315 -3.35 26.16 13.95
N SER A 316 -4.59 25.89 13.52
CA SER A 316 -5.13 24.53 13.44
C SER A 316 -4.32 23.64 12.48
N VAL A 317 -3.87 24.19 11.35
CA VAL A 317 -2.98 23.49 10.39
C VAL A 317 -1.67 23.14 11.07
N ASN A 318 -1.02 24.10 11.72
CA ASN A 318 0.28 23.86 12.36
C ASN A 318 0.16 22.83 13.50
N GLU A 319 -0.83 22.97 14.39
CA GLU A 319 -1.06 21.99 15.46
C GLU A 319 -1.29 20.58 14.89
N THR A 320 -2.14 20.46 13.87
CA THR A 320 -2.41 19.16 13.23
C THR A 320 -1.17 18.61 12.52
N LEU A 321 -0.35 19.46 11.89
CA LEU A 321 0.91 19.10 11.26
C LEU A 321 1.92 18.57 12.28
N LEU A 322 2.08 19.26 13.41
CA LEU A 322 2.98 18.84 14.48
C LEU A 322 2.54 17.50 15.09
N HIS A 323 1.25 17.32 15.32
CA HIS A 323 0.72 16.02 15.75
C HIS A 323 0.86 14.95 14.66
N PHE A 324 0.84 15.31 13.38
CA PHE A 324 0.99 14.36 12.28
C PHE A 324 2.45 13.90 12.15
N LEU A 325 3.42 14.82 12.16
CA LEU A 325 4.83 14.53 11.89
C LEU A 325 5.66 14.22 13.15
N HIS A 326 5.40 14.88 14.28
CA HIS A 326 6.33 14.93 15.42
C HIS A 326 5.74 14.38 16.73
N SER A 327 4.62 13.65 16.68
CA SER A 327 4.11 13.00 17.88
C SER A 327 4.84 11.67 18.13
N ASP A 328 5.99 11.72 18.79
CA ASP A 328 6.58 10.53 19.41
C ASP A 328 5.84 10.10 20.69
N GLN A 329 4.72 10.76 21.03
CA GLN A 329 3.83 10.35 22.10
C GLN A 329 2.38 10.32 21.61
N PRO A 330 1.72 9.14 21.58
CA PRO A 330 0.27 9.11 21.52
C PRO A 330 -0.29 9.63 22.86
N ASP A 331 -1.12 10.67 22.82
CA ASP A 331 -1.80 11.27 23.99
C ASP A 331 -2.64 10.29 24.84
N SER A 332 -2.69 9.00 24.49
CA SER A 332 -3.46 7.96 25.17
C SER A 332 -2.68 7.15 26.21
N VAL A 333 -1.42 7.47 26.50
CA VAL A 333 -0.70 6.85 27.64
C VAL A 333 -0.39 7.92 28.67
N PRO A 334 -1.10 7.95 29.83
CA PRO A 334 -0.72 8.86 30.89
C PRO A 334 0.71 8.54 31.32
N VAL A 335 1.62 9.51 31.17
CA VAL A 335 2.97 9.44 31.70
C VAL A 335 2.85 9.26 33.21
N ARG A 336 3.22 8.09 33.71
CA ARG A 336 3.29 7.84 35.15
C ARG A 336 4.32 8.82 35.70
N ALA A 337 3.87 9.78 36.51
CA ALA A 337 4.76 10.73 37.17
C ALA A 337 5.91 9.97 37.85
N PRO A 338 7.16 10.45 37.73
CA PRO A 338 8.27 9.83 38.44
C PRO A 338 7.92 9.82 39.93
N LYS A 339 7.97 8.64 40.56
CA LYS A 339 7.78 8.52 42.01
C LYS A 339 8.80 9.45 42.66
N THR A 340 8.32 10.51 43.30
CA THR A 340 9.11 11.25 44.28
C THR A 340 9.60 10.24 45.31
N LYS A 341 10.93 10.11 45.44
CA LYS A 341 11.52 9.38 46.57
C LYS A 341 10.98 10.05 47.84
N PRO A 342 10.46 9.29 48.82
CA PRO A 342 10.16 9.87 50.12
C PRO A 342 11.46 10.40 50.72
N ASP A 343 11.43 11.66 51.15
CA ASP A 343 12.49 12.28 51.93
C ASP A 343 12.79 11.40 53.15
N MET A 344 14.01 10.88 53.23
CA MET A 344 14.52 10.33 54.47
C MET A 344 14.91 11.52 55.38
N PRO A 345 14.42 11.58 56.63
CA PRO A 345 14.81 12.63 57.55
C PRO A 345 16.31 12.54 57.86
N ALA A 346 16.99 13.69 57.77
CA ALA A 346 18.36 13.84 58.21
C ALA A 346 18.47 13.47 59.70
N SER A 347 19.38 12.55 60.00
CA SER A 347 19.86 12.24 61.35
C SER A 347 21.15 12.99 61.61
#